data_AF-A0A8S4GAL7-F1
#
_entry.id   AF-A0A8S4GAL7-F1
#
_cell.length_a   1.000
_cell.length_b   1.000
_cell.length_c   1.000
_cell.angle_alpha   90.00
_cell.angle_beta   90.00
_cell.angle_gamma   90.00
#
_symmetry.space_group_name_H-M   'P 1'
#
loop_
_entity.id
_entity.type
_entity.pdbx_description
1 polymer ?
#
loop_
_entity_poly.entity_id
_entity_poly.type
_entity_poly.pdbx_seq_one_letter_code
_entity_poly.pdbx_strand_id
1 'polypeptide(L)'
;MTRDGLGPVAEYKYWRERNAEISLLVEQLKQPMVVQILTLLEKVQSTWLQGFEHYRERLLEHYNLARDNLKFLSTLMRFFTVIEDDSPLSQVLEMLPELMESVRMVWVLSRGYRSDEAMAPLLARAAWALADKLERFLDPHTLFE
;
A
#
# COMPACT_ATOMS: atom_id res chain seq x y z
N MET A 1 2.19 12.30 3.79
CA MET A 1 3.14 11.32 3.24
C MET A 1 2.85 11.16 1.76
N THR A 2 3.85 11.43 0.93
CA THR A 2 3.85 11.13 -0.51
C THR A 2 4.37 9.72 -0.72
N ARG A 3 4.12 9.15 -1.90
CA ARG A 3 4.74 7.89 -2.29
C ARG A 3 6.14 8.21 -2.75
N ASP A 4 7.12 8.00 -1.87
CA ASP A 4 8.51 8.38 -2.13
C ASP A 4 9.19 7.33 -3.00
N GLY A 5 9.41 7.67 -4.27
CA GLY A 5 9.95 6.79 -5.31
C GLY A 5 8.96 6.50 -6.43
N LEU A 6 9.50 6.19 -7.61
CA LEU A 6 8.73 5.96 -8.85
C LEU A 6 8.32 4.49 -9.04
N GLY A 7 9.04 3.55 -8.41
CA GLY A 7 8.78 2.11 -8.49
C GLY A 7 7.60 1.61 -7.64
N PRO A 8 7.17 0.35 -7.85
CA PRO A 8 6.05 -0.24 -7.13
C PRO A 8 6.36 -0.55 -5.64
N VAL A 9 7.62 -0.72 -5.24
CA VAL A 9 7.99 -0.89 -3.82
C VAL A 9 7.62 0.35 -3.00
N ALA A 10 7.67 1.53 -3.60
CA ALA A 10 7.26 2.77 -2.95
C ALA A 10 5.75 2.79 -2.63
N GLU A 11 4.90 2.12 -3.42
CA GLU A 11 3.47 1.96 -3.11
C GLU A 11 3.28 1.15 -1.83
N TYR A 12 4.02 0.04 -1.70
CA TYR A 12 3.99 -0.79 -0.50
C TYR A 12 4.47 -0.05 0.73
N LYS A 13 5.60 0.67 0.64
CA LYS A 13 6.15 1.46 1.75
C LYS A 13 5.15 2.50 2.24
N TYR A 14 4.52 3.21 1.31
CA TYR A 14 3.46 4.17 1.64
C TYR A 14 2.33 3.55 2.46
N TRP A 15 1.79 2.40 2.03
CA TRP A 15 0.71 1.73 2.77
C TRP A 15 1.18 1.11 4.09
N ARG A 16 2.43 0.64 4.16
CA ARG A 16 3.03 0.11 5.39
C ARG A 16 3.14 1.20 6.46
N GLU A 17 3.69 2.36 6.10
CA GLU A 17 3.82 3.51 6.99
C GLU A 17 2.45 4.02 7.42
N ARG A 18 1.54 4.22 6.46
CA ARG A 18 0.18 4.66 6.74
C ARG A 18 -0.56 3.71 7.68
N ASN A 19 -0.42 2.40 7.47
CA ASN A 19 -1.01 1.41 8.36
C ASN A 19 -0.42 1.52 9.77
N ALA A 20 0.89 1.70 9.92
CA ALA A 20 1.54 1.85 11.22
C ALA A 20 1.05 3.11 11.97
N GLU A 21 0.97 4.25 11.29
CA GLU A 21 0.46 5.51 11.85
C GLU A 21 -0.99 5.39 12.32
N ILE A 22 -1.87 4.85 11.47
CA ILE A 22 -3.29 4.70 11.81
C ILE A 22 -3.48 3.65 12.92
N SER A 23 -2.69 2.56 12.90
CA SER A 23 -2.71 1.55 13.97
C SER A 23 -2.39 2.20 15.32
N LEU A 24 -1.38 3.07 15.37
CA LEU A 24 -1.02 3.79 16.59
C LEU A 24 -2.18 4.64 17.10
N LEU A 25 -2.86 5.39 16.23
CA LEU A 25 -4.03 6.19 16.60
C LEU A 25 -5.17 5.32 17.13
N VAL A 26 -5.45 4.19 16.48
CA VAL A 26 -6.48 3.24 16.92
C VAL A 26 -6.15 2.66 18.30
N GLU A 27 -4.89 2.34 18.58
CA GLU A 27 -4.46 1.88 19.91
C GLU A 27 -4.55 2.99 20.96
N GLN A 28 -4.26 4.24 20.61
CA GLN A 28 -4.45 5.38 21.53
C GLN A 28 -5.92 5.55 21.94
N LEU A 29 -6.88 5.33 21.04
CA LEU A 29 -8.30 5.40 21.37
C LEU A 29 -8.76 4.32 22.36
N LYS A 30 -8.01 3.22 22.49
CA LYS A 30 -8.28 2.14 23.45
C LYS A 30 -7.70 2.40 24.83
N GLN A 31 -6.93 3.49 25.01
CA GLN A 31 -6.34 3.78 26.32
C GLN A 31 -7.43 3.99 27.38
N PRO A 32 -7.23 3.47 28.61
CA PRO A 32 -8.24 3.53 29.66
C PRO A 32 -8.77 4.95 29.93
N MET A 33 -7.90 5.96 29.87
CA MET A 33 -8.29 7.36 30.05
C MET A 33 -9.25 7.83 28.96
N VAL A 34 -8.98 7.50 27.69
CA VAL A 34 -9.86 7.88 26.56
C VAL A 34 -11.22 7.19 26.71
N VAL A 35 -11.24 5.89 27.03
CA VAL A 35 -12.48 5.15 27.26
C VAL A 35 -13.29 5.77 28.40
N GLN A 36 -12.66 6.13 29.52
CA GLN A 36 -13.34 6.78 30.65
C GLN A 36 -13.95 8.13 30.25
N ILE A 37 -13.23 8.96 29.49
CA ILE A 37 -13.74 10.24 28.98
C ILE A 37 -14.98 10.00 28.11
N LEU A 38 -14.93 9.04 27.18
CA LEU A 38 -16.06 8.73 26.31
C LEU A 38 -17.28 8.23 27.09
N THR A 39 -17.08 7.36 28.08
CA THR A 39 -18.15 6.90 28.97
C THR A 39 -18.77 8.05 29.77
N LEU A 40 -17.97 9.02 30.21
CA LEU A 40 -18.50 10.20 30.91
C LEU A 40 -19.32 11.09 29.96
N LEU A 41 -18.80 11.35 28.75
CA LEU A 41 -19.49 12.14 27.72
C LEU A 41 -20.83 11.51 27.33
N GLU A 42 -20.90 10.19 27.28
CA GLU A 42 -22.13 9.43 27.05
C GLU A 42 -23.13 9.60 28.19
N LYS A 43 -22.68 9.47 29.45
CA LYS A 43 -23.54 9.64 30.65
C LYS A 43 -24.17 11.03 30.73
N VAL A 44 -23.42 12.06 30.35
CA VAL A 44 -23.92 13.45 30.35
C VAL A 44 -24.64 13.85 29.06
N GLN A 45 -24.84 12.91 28.12
CA GLN A 45 -25.46 13.13 26.82
C GLN A 45 -24.83 14.30 26.05
N SER A 46 -23.50 14.37 26.07
CA SER A 46 -22.76 15.46 25.44
C SER A 46 -22.96 15.46 23.92
N THR A 47 -23.26 16.64 23.36
CA THR A 47 -23.37 16.84 21.91
C THR A 47 -22.05 16.59 21.17
N TRP A 48 -20.92 16.68 21.86
CA TRP A 48 -19.59 16.41 21.30
C TRP A 48 -19.34 14.93 21.02
N LEU A 49 -20.06 14.02 21.68
CA LEU A 49 -19.88 12.58 21.48
C LEU A 49 -20.22 12.17 20.04
N GLN A 50 -21.27 12.75 19.45
CA GLN A 50 -21.66 12.44 18.07
C GLN A 50 -20.57 12.80 17.07
N GLY A 51 -19.93 13.96 17.24
CA GLY A 51 -18.82 14.39 16.38
C GLY A 51 -17.61 13.45 16.53
N PHE A 52 -17.26 13.08 17.76
CA PHE A 52 -16.18 12.14 18.02
C PHE A 52 -16.45 10.78 17.36
N GLU A 53 -17.66 10.23 17.53
CA GLU A 53 -18.07 8.95 16.95
C GLU A 53 -17.96 8.95 15.43
N HIS A 54 -18.41 10.01 14.77
CA HIS A 54 -18.25 10.19 13.32
C HIS A 54 -16.78 10.11 12.88
N TYR A 55 -15.87 10.80 13.57
CA TYR A 55 -14.45 10.73 13.24
C TYR A 55 -13.82 9.37 13.58
N ARG A 56 -14.28 8.71 14.65
CA ARG A 56 -13.85 7.36 15.03
C ARG A 56 -14.22 6.34 13.96
N GLU A 57 -15.44 6.39 13.44
CA GLU A 57 -15.88 5.51 12.35
C GLU A 57 -15.01 5.71 11.10
N ARG A 58 -14.79 6.96 10.69
CA ARG A 58 -13.91 7.27 9.55
C ARG A 58 -12.48 6.79 9.76
N LEU A 59 -11.94 6.94 10.97
CA LEU A 59 -10.62 6.41 11.31
C LEU A 59 -10.57 4.89 11.13
N LEU A 60 -11.59 4.16 11.59
CA LEU A 60 -11.69 2.71 11.46
C LEU A 60 -11.85 2.27 10.00
N GLU A 61 -12.58 3.02 9.17
CA GLU A 61 -12.65 2.79 7.73
C GLU A 61 -11.27 2.92 7.08
N HIS A 62 -10.54 4.01 7.36
CA HIS A 62 -9.19 4.22 6.86
C HIS A 62 -8.20 3.17 7.37
N TYR A 63 -8.33 2.74 8.62
CA TYR A 63 -7.55 1.64 9.20
C TYR A 63 -7.76 0.33 8.44
N ASN A 64 -9.03 -0.04 8.20
CA ASN A 64 -9.36 -1.25 7.46
C ASN A 64 -8.86 -1.19 6.01
N LEU A 65 -8.99 -0.03 5.35
CA LEU A 65 -8.47 0.17 4.00
C LEU A 65 -6.95 0.03 3.94
N ALA A 66 -6.21 0.70 4.84
CA ALA A 66 -4.75 0.64 4.87
C ALA A 66 -4.24 -0.78 5.14
N ARG A 67 -4.88 -1.49 6.06
CA ARG A 67 -4.56 -2.89 6.38
C ARG A 67 -4.82 -3.83 5.21
N ASP A 68 -5.94 -3.67 4.52
CA ASP A 68 -6.29 -4.50 3.36
C ASP A 68 -5.32 -4.25 2.19
N ASN A 69 -5.04 -2.98 1.90
CA ASN A 69 -4.09 -2.60 0.85
C ASN A 69 -2.69 -3.16 1.13
N LEU A 70 -2.21 -3.01 2.37
CA LEU A 70 -0.91 -3.56 2.77
C LEU A 70 -0.87 -5.08 2.61
N LYS A 71 -1.95 -5.79 2.99
CA LYS A 71 -2.05 -7.24 2.83
C LYS A 71 -1.93 -7.67 1.37
N PHE A 72 -2.67 -7.03 0.47
CA PHE A 72 -2.63 -7.39 -0.96
C PHE A 72 -1.32 -6.98 -1.63
N LEU A 73 -0.77 -5.80 -1.33
CA LEU A 73 0.54 -5.41 -1.87
C LEU A 73 1.67 -6.34 -1.38
N SER A 74 1.57 -6.85 -0.16
CA SER A 74 2.52 -7.83 0.37
C SER A 74 2.62 -9.10 -0.50
N THR A 75 1.54 -9.50 -1.19
CA THR A 75 1.57 -10.67 -2.09
C THR A 75 2.37 -10.41 -3.36
N LEU A 76 2.52 -9.13 -3.75
CA LEU A 76 3.29 -8.71 -4.92
C LEU A 76 4.74 -8.34 -4.59
N MET A 77 5.07 -8.16 -3.31
CA MET A 77 6.35 -7.62 -2.88
C MET A 77 7.56 -8.40 -3.37
N ARG A 78 7.48 -9.73 -3.43
CA ARG A 78 8.57 -10.55 -3.99
C ARG A 78 8.89 -10.12 -5.42
N PHE A 79 7.87 -9.89 -6.24
CA PHE A 79 8.08 -9.50 -7.64
C PHE A 79 8.61 -8.08 -7.78
N PHE A 80 8.05 -7.15 -7.01
CA PHE A 80 8.50 -5.75 -7.02
C PHE A 80 9.95 -5.61 -6.56
N THR A 81 10.38 -6.38 -5.56
CA THR A 81 11.78 -6.39 -5.13
C THR A 81 12.71 -6.89 -6.24
N VAL A 82 12.40 -8.02 -6.88
CA VAL A 82 13.23 -8.58 -7.98
C VAL A 82 13.31 -7.64 -9.19
N ILE A 83 12.26 -6.85 -9.43
CA ILE A 83 12.26 -5.83 -10.49
C ILE A 83 13.10 -4.60 -10.11
N GLU A 84 13.20 -4.23 -8.83
CA GLU A 84 13.91 -3.01 -8.40
C GLU A 84 15.35 -3.26 -7.92
N ASP A 85 15.71 -4.50 -7.57
CA ASP A 85 17.05 -4.86 -7.09
C ASP A 85 18.02 -5.22 -8.24
N ASP A 86 19.17 -5.80 -7.90
CA ASP A 86 20.22 -6.19 -8.87
C ASP A 86 19.96 -7.57 -9.51
N SER A 87 18.76 -8.15 -9.38
CA SER A 87 18.46 -9.45 -10.01
C SER A 87 18.61 -9.40 -11.54
N PRO A 88 19.09 -10.49 -12.16
CA PRO A 88 19.25 -10.59 -13.61
C PRO A 88 17.94 -10.39 -14.37
N LEU A 89 18.02 -9.78 -15.55
CA LEU A 89 16.85 -9.59 -16.43
C LEU A 89 16.17 -10.92 -16.78
N SER A 90 16.92 -12.01 -16.94
CA SER A 90 16.36 -13.35 -17.20
C SER A 90 15.41 -13.80 -16.09
N GLN A 91 15.77 -13.57 -14.82
CA GLN A 91 14.92 -13.90 -13.68
C GLN A 91 13.63 -13.08 -13.68
N VAL A 92 13.71 -11.79 -14.04
CA VAL A 92 12.52 -10.94 -14.19
C VAL A 92 11.59 -11.47 -15.28
N LEU A 93 12.13 -11.86 -16.43
CA LEU A 93 11.34 -12.42 -17.53
C LEU A 93 10.65 -13.74 -17.15
N GLU A 94 11.34 -14.62 -16.45
CA GLU A 94 10.80 -15.91 -16.00
C GLU A 94 9.60 -15.76 -15.05
N MET A 95 9.58 -14.71 -14.22
CA MET A 95 8.51 -14.49 -13.24
C MET A 95 7.35 -13.60 -13.73
N LEU A 96 7.45 -12.97 -14.91
CA LEU A 96 6.39 -12.08 -15.44
C LEU A 96 5.01 -12.77 -15.54
N PRO A 97 4.87 -14.02 -16.01
CA PRO A 97 3.57 -14.67 -16.07
C PRO A 97 2.93 -14.82 -14.69
N GLU A 98 3.72 -15.19 -13.67
CA GLU A 98 3.26 -15.36 -12.29
C GLU A 98 2.93 -14.00 -11.64
N LEU A 99 3.69 -12.95 -11.95
CA LEU A 99 3.38 -11.58 -11.55
C LEU A 99 2.01 -11.14 -12.10
N MET A 100 1.77 -11.33 -13.39
CA MET A 100 0.51 -10.90 -14.02
C MET A 100 -0.69 -11.62 -13.44
N GLU A 101 -0.58 -12.92 -13.15
CA GLU A 101 -1.65 -13.66 -12.46
C GLU A 101 -1.86 -13.15 -11.03
N SER A 102 -0.78 -12.87 -10.30
CA SER A 102 -0.86 -12.30 -8.95
C SER A 102 -1.51 -10.90 -8.96
N VAL A 103 -1.19 -10.06 -9.94
CA VAL A 103 -1.82 -8.74 -10.13
C VAL A 103 -3.31 -8.90 -10.45
N ARG A 104 -3.68 -9.84 -11.31
CA ARG A 104 -5.08 -10.15 -11.62
C ARG A 104 -5.85 -10.56 -10.35
N MET A 105 -5.25 -11.40 -9.51
CA MET A 105 -5.84 -11.79 -8.23
C MET A 105 -6.03 -10.59 -7.30
N VAL A 106 -5.04 -9.69 -7.22
CA VAL A 106 -5.17 -8.43 -6.45
C VAL A 106 -6.29 -7.56 -7.01
N TRP A 107 -6.39 -7.40 -8.34
CA TRP A 107 -7.48 -6.64 -8.97
C TRP A 107 -8.85 -7.21 -8.58
N VAL A 108 -9.04 -8.53 -8.71
CA VAL A 108 -10.35 -9.14 -8.47
C VAL A 108 -10.74 -9.12 -6.99
N LEU A 109 -9.77 -9.29 -6.08
CA LEU A 109 -10.05 -9.54 -4.66
C LEU A 109 -9.87 -8.31 -3.74
N SER A 110 -9.00 -7.36 -4.10
CA SER A 110 -8.68 -6.22 -3.24
C SER A 110 -9.72 -5.12 -3.35
N ARG A 111 -10.25 -4.65 -2.22
CA ARG A 111 -11.20 -3.52 -2.23
C ARG A 111 -10.54 -2.22 -2.69
N GLY A 112 -9.26 -2.03 -2.37
CA GLY A 112 -8.53 -0.81 -2.71
C GLY A 112 -7.85 -0.82 -4.07
N TYR A 113 -7.75 -1.97 -4.73
CA TYR A 113 -7.12 -2.11 -6.06
C TYR A 113 -8.04 -2.70 -7.14
N ARG A 114 -9.35 -2.85 -6.87
CA ARG A 114 -10.30 -3.43 -7.84
C ARG A 114 -10.77 -2.53 -8.98
N SER A 115 -10.48 -1.23 -8.90
CA SER A 115 -10.87 -0.28 -9.95
C SER A 115 -9.66 0.13 -10.78
N ASP A 116 -9.91 0.47 -12.04
CA ASP A 116 -8.88 0.89 -12.99
C ASP A 116 -8.13 2.11 -12.47
N GLU A 117 -8.82 3.05 -11.82
CA GLU A 117 -8.22 4.26 -11.24
C GLU A 117 -7.22 3.95 -10.14
N ALA A 118 -7.38 2.83 -9.44
CA ALA A 118 -6.47 2.39 -8.39
C ALA A 118 -5.38 1.45 -8.92
N MET A 119 -5.71 0.56 -9.85
CA MET A 119 -4.78 -0.42 -10.40
C MET A 119 -3.80 0.18 -11.42
N ALA A 120 -4.27 1.08 -12.29
CA ALA A 120 -3.43 1.67 -13.34
C ALA A 120 -2.19 2.40 -12.77
N PRO A 121 -2.28 3.19 -11.68
CA PRO A 121 -1.09 3.77 -11.05
C PRO A 121 -0.08 2.73 -10.54
N LEU A 122 -0.54 1.60 -9.99
CA LEU A 122 0.34 0.52 -9.53
C LEU A 122 1.06 -0.14 -10.70
N LEU A 123 0.33 -0.43 -11.78
CA LEU A 123 0.90 -0.97 -13.03
C LEU A 123 1.89 0.00 -13.67
N ALA A 124 1.60 1.30 -13.67
CA ALA A 124 2.50 2.32 -14.19
C ALA A 124 3.82 2.37 -13.41
N ARG A 125 3.76 2.23 -12.08
CA ARG A 125 4.97 2.10 -11.24
C ARG A 125 5.78 0.86 -11.60
N ALA A 126 5.13 -0.29 -11.76
CA ALA A 126 5.79 -1.52 -12.17
C ALA A 126 6.43 -1.41 -13.57
N ALA A 127 5.74 -0.81 -14.52
CA ALA A 127 6.26 -0.53 -15.86
C ALA A 127 7.47 0.40 -15.82
N TRP A 128 7.43 1.46 -14.98
CA TRP A 128 8.57 2.34 -14.77
C TRP A 128 9.79 1.57 -14.25
N ALA A 129 9.61 0.71 -13.25
CA ALA A 129 10.72 -0.06 -12.68
C ALA A 129 11.31 -1.07 -13.67
N LEU A 130 10.48 -1.68 -14.52
CA LEU A 130 10.95 -2.52 -15.62
C LEU A 130 11.79 -1.72 -16.63
N ALA A 131 11.34 -0.52 -17.02
CA ALA A 131 12.08 0.35 -17.93
C ALA A 131 13.42 0.79 -17.35
N ASP A 132 13.44 1.22 -16.09
CA ASP A 132 14.66 1.61 -15.37
C ASP A 132 15.65 0.43 -15.25
N LYS A 133 15.18 -0.80 -14.99
CA LYS A 133 16.06 -1.99 -15.03
C LYS A 133 16.62 -2.22 -16.43
N LEU A 134 15.80 -2.16 -17.48
CA LEU A 134 16.26 -2.35 -18.86
C LEU A 134 17.33 -1.32 -19.24
N GLU A 135 17.15 -0.06 -18.88
CA GLU A 135 18.14 1.01 -19.12
C GLU A 135 19.48 0.74 -18.42
N ARG A 136 19.46 0.18 -17.21
CA ARG A 136 20.69 -0.19 -16.48
C ARG A 136 21.41 -1.40 -17.07
N PHE A 137 20.66 -2.34 -17.66
CA PHE A 137 21.24 -3.54 -18.29
C PHE A 137 21.72 -3.30 -19.72
N LEU A 138 21.10 -2.37 -20.44
CA LEU A 138 21.50 -1.96 -21.79
C LEU A 138 22.61 -0.90 -21.67
N ASP A 139 23.85 -1.33 -21.40
CA ASP A 139 25.00 -0.43 -21.50
C ASP A 139 25.20 -0.07 -22.99
N PRO A 140 24.99 1.20 -23.40
CA PRO A 140 25.16 1.63 -24.79
C PRO A 140 26.55 1.35 -25.34
N HIS A 141 27.57 1.28 -24.46
CA HIS A 141 28.95 0.98 -24.86
C HIS A 141 29.14 -0.48 -25.29
N THR A 142 28.24 -1.38 -24.90
CA THR A 142 28.29 -2.81 -25.28
C THR A 142 27.40 -3.16 -26.48
N LEU A 143 26.51 -2.26 -26.90
CA LEU A 143 25.53 -2.51 -27.97
C LEU A 143 26.04 -2.19 -29.38
N PHE A 144 27.13 -1.44 -29.50
CA PHE A 144 27.67 -0.97 -30.78
C PHE A 144 29.13 -1.37 -31.03
N GLU A 145 29.66 -2.35 -30.30
CA GLU A 145 30.93 -3.03 -30.63
C GLU A 145 30.73 -4.20 -31.61
#